data_AF-A0A3N5GFY1-F1
#
_entry.id   AF-A0A3N5GFY1-F1
#
_cell.length_a   1.000
_cell.length_b   1.000
_cell.length_c   1.000
_cell.angle_alpha   90.00
_cell.angle_beta   90.00
_cell.angle_gamma   90.00
#
_symmetry.space_group_name_H-M   'P 1'
#
loop_
_entity.id
_entity.type
_entity.pdbx_description
1 polymer ?
#
loop_
_entity_poly.entity_id
_entity_poly.type
_entity_poly.pdbx_seq_one_letter_code
_entity_poly.pdbx_strand_id
1 'polypeptide(L)' 'MSPVVRRRSTPVNIGSVTVGGAAPIVVQSMTNTDTADIDGTARQIKSLARAGSELVRVTVNTEAAARA' A
#
# COMPACT_ATOMS: atom_id res chain seq x y z
N MET A 1 23.56 5.46 -19.51
CA MET A 1 22.90 5.69 -18.21
C MET A 1 23.67 4.93 -17.15
N SER A 2 24.18 5.59 -16.12
CA SER A 2 24.80 4.89 -15.00
C SER A 2 23.72 4.20 -14.16
N PRO A 3 23.93 2.96 -13.69
CA PRO A 3 22.94 2.26 -12.88
C PRO A 3 22.69 3.00 -11.57
N VAL A 4 21.41 3.18 -11.22
CA VAL A 4 21.01 3.82 -9.96
C VAL A 4 21.31 2.85 -8.82
N VAL A 5 22.28 3.21 -7.97
CA VAL A 5 22.61 2.44 -6.76
C VAL A 5 21.62 2.79 -5.66
N ARG A 6 20.84 1.81 -5.20
CA ARG A 6 19.89 2.01 -4.10
C ARG A 6 20.63 2.17 -2.76
N ARG A 7 20.09 3.03 -1.89
CA ARG A 7 20.56 3.21 -0.51
C ARG A 7 20.45 1.91 0.28
N ARG A 8 21.52 1.54 1.00
CA ARG A 8 21.47 0.47 2.00
C ARG A 8 20.48 0.83 3.11
N SER A 9 19.51 -0.05 3.36
CA SER A 9 18.43 0.15 4.32
C SER A 9 18.13 -1.17 5.04
N THR A 10 17.65 -1.08 6.28
CA THR A 10 17.16 -2.24 7.03
C THR A 10 15.89 -2.76 6.35
N PRO A 11 15.79 -4.06 6.03
CA PRO A 11 14.56 -4.64 5.50
C PRO A 11 13.47 -4.67 6.59
N VAL A 12 12.25 -4.33 6.23
CA VAL A 12 11.07 -4.33 7.13
C VAL A 12 9.94 -5.11 6.48
N ASN A 13 9.26 -5.95 7.25
CA ASN A 13 8.10 -6.71 6.78
C ASN A 13 6.81 -5.94 7.06
N ILE A 14 5.97 -5.82 6.03
CA ILE A 14 4.60 -5.29 6.08
C ILE A 14 3.67 -6.42 5.61
N GLY A 15 3.08 -7.16 6.56
CA GLY A 15 2.41 -8.41 6.25
C GLY A 15 3.39 -9.39 5.58
N SER A 16 3.07 -9.83 4.36
CA SER A 16 3.92 -10.72 3.55
C SER A 16 4.91 -9.99 2.62
N VAL A 17 4.93 -8.65 2.63
CA VAL A 17 5.77 -7.84 1.73
C VAL A 17 7.00 -7.33 2.48
N THR A 18 8.20 -7.52 1.91
CA THR A 18 9.45 -6.97 2.47
C THR A 18 9.83 -5.68 1.76
N VAL A 19 10.01 -4.59 2.51
CA VAL A 19 10.43 -3.27 2.00
C VAL A 19 11.84 -2.95 2.47
N GLY A 20 12.70 -2.49 1.56
CA GLY A 20 14.08 -2.12 1.86
C GLY A 20 15.07 -3.27 1.72
N GLY A 21 16.31 -3.07 2.16
CA GLY A 21 17.39 -4.03 1.96
C GLY A 21 17.65 -4.33 0.48
N ALA A 22 17.68 -5.62 0.15
CA ALA A 22 17.85 -6.11 -1.23
C ALA A 22 16.52 -6.46 -1.93
N ALA A 23 15.37 -6.32 -1.26
CA ALA A 23 14.07 -6.59 -1.86
C ALA A 23 13.77 -5.58 -3.00
N PRO A 24 12.96 -5.94 -4.01
CA PRO A 24 12.55 -5.02 -5.08
C PRO A 24 11.89 -3.73 -4.57
N ILE A 25 11.77 -2.72 -5.45
CA ILE A 25 10.96 -1.54 -5.15
C ILE A 25 9.49 -1.96 -5.19
N VAL A 26 8.79 -1.78 -4.06
CA VAL A 26 7.37 -2.13 -3.91
C VAL A 26 6.50 -0.99 -4.44
N VAL A 27 5.51 -1.32 -5.26
CA VAL A 27 4.50 -0.39 -5.76
C VAL A 27 3.36 -0.27 -4.74
N GLN A 28 3.09 0.95 -4.29
CA GLN A 28 2.00 1.24 -3.36
C GLN A 28 0.97 2.19 -3.97
N SER A 29 -0.26 2.14 -3.45
CA SER A 29 -1.36 3.05 -3.82
C SER A 29 -2.16 3.45 -2.58
N MET A 30 -3.15 4.32 -2.76
CA MET A 30 -4.03 4.76 -1.68
C MET A 30 -5.46 4.85 -2.20
N THR A 31 -6.44 4.45 -1.39
CA THR A 31 -7.86 4.62 -1.72
C THR A 31 -8.24 6.10 -1.69
N ASN A 32 -9.30 6.45 -2.41
CA ASN A 32 -9.91 7.78 -2.38
C ASN A 32 -11.42 7.74 -2.08
N THR A 33 -11.96 6.56 -1.77
CA THR A 33 -13.30 6.39 -1.20
C THR A 33 -13.35 6.94 0.23
N ASP A 34 -14.55 7.26 0.71
CA ASP A 34 -14.76 7.40 2.15
C ASP A 34 -14.55 6.02 2.80
N THR A 35 -13.60 5.91 3.72
CA THR A 35 -13.28 4.65 4.38
C THR A 35 -14.48 4.06 5.12
N ALA A 36 -15.43 4.89 5.57
CA ALA A 36 -16.68 4.41 6.16
C ALA A 36 -17.58 3.66 5.16
N ASP A 37 -17.41 3.84 3.86
CA ASP A 37 -17.99 3.00 2.81
C ASP A 37 -17.14 1.73 2.63
N ILE A 38 -17.47 0.71 3.43
CA ILE A 38 -16.79 -0.60 3.46
C ILE A 38 -16.76 -1.23 2.06
N ASP A 39 -17.91 -1.29 1.39
CA ASP A 39 -18.04 -1.98 0.11
C ASP A 39 -17.32 -1.21 -1.01
N GLY A 40 -17.43 0.12 -1.03
CA GLY A 40 -16.70 0.97 -1.97
C GLY A 40 -15.20 0.83 -1.80
N THR A 41 -14.72 0.89 -0.57
CA THR A 41 -13.29 0.79 -0.24
C THR A 41 -12.75 -0.60 -0.57
N ALA A 42 -13.46 -1.68 -0.23
CA ALA A 42 -13.06 -3.05 -0.56
C ALA A 42 -13.01 -3.29 -2.08
N ARG A 43 -13.99 -2.78 -2.84
CA ARG A 43 -13.98 -2.85 -4.31
C ARG A 43 -12.79 -2.10 -4.90
N GLN A 44 -12.47 -0.92 -4.39
CA GLN A 44 -11.33 -0.14 -4.87
C GLN A 44 -10.00 -0.83 -4.55
N ILE A 45 -9.82 -1.35 -3.33
CA ILE A 45 -8.62 -2.12 -2.95
C ILE A 45 -8.41 -3.28 -3.92
N LYS A 46 -9.48 -4.03 -4.23
CA LYS A 46 -9.41 -5.14 -5.19
C LYS A 46 -9.00 -4.68 -6.59
N SER A 47 -9.49 -3.52 -7.04
CA SER A 47 -9.11 -2.92 -8.32
C SER A 47 -7.63 -2.55 -8.35
N LEU A 48 -7.13 -1.89 -7.30
CA LEU A 48 -5.73 -1.49 -7.17
C LEU A 48 -4.80 -2.72 -7.15
N ALA A 49 -5.16 -3.76 -6.40
CA ALA A 49 -4.40 -5.02 -6.38
C ALA A 49 -4.34 -5.67 -7.77
N ARG A 50 -5.46 -5.71 -8.50
CA ARG A 50 -5.51 -6.21 -9.89
C ARG A 50 -4.67 -5.39 -10.86
N ALA A 51 -4.53 -4.09 -10.62
CA ALA A 51 -3.66 -3.20 -11.38
C ALA A 51 -2.17 -3.34 -11.01
N GLY A 52 -1.82 -4.17 -10.03
CA GLY A 52 -0.44 -4.44 -9.62
C GLY A 52 0.02 -3.66 -8.39
N SER A 53 -0.89 -3.03 -7.63
CA SER A 53 -0.55 -2.46 -6.34
C SER A 53 -0.22 -3.58 -5.33
N GLU A 54 0.97 -3.52 -4.75
CA GLU A 54 1.45 -4.50 -3.76
C GLU A 54 1.07 -4.09 -2.34
N LEU A 55 0.85 -2.79 -2.10
CA LEU A 55 0.40 -2.23 -0.84
C LEU A 55 -0.66 -1.13 -1.07
N VAL A 56 -1.77 -1.18 -0.35
CA VAL A 56 -2.82 -0.16 -0.42
C VAL A 56 -2.98 0.53 0.93
N ARG A 57 -2.86 1.85 0.95
CA ARG A 57 -3.19 2.70 2.09
C ARG A 57 -4.66 3.09 2.09
N VAL A 58 -5.21 3.26 3.29
CA VAL A 58 -6.57 3.73 3.54
C VAL A 58 -6.51 4.87 4.54
N THR A 59 -7.33 5.91 4.34
CA THR A 59 -7.41 7.04 5.27
C THR A 59 -8.14 6.63 6.55
N VAL A 60 -7.61 7.00 7.72
CA VAL A 60 -8.33 6.86 8.99
C VAL A 60 -8.33 8.24 9.67
N ASN A 61 -9.35 9.02 9.38
CA ASN A 61 -9.50 10.41 9.82
C ASN A 61 -10.69 10.63 10.75
N THR A 62 -11.53 9.61 10.94
CA THR A 62 -12.68 9.64 11.83
C THR A 62 -12.84 8.31 12.55
N GLU A 63 -13.59 8.33 13.65
CA GLU A 63 -14.01 7.14 14.39
C GLU A 63 -14.79 6.13 13.54
N ALA A 64 -15.58 6.61 12.57
CA ALA A 64 -16.30 5.72 11.66
C ALA A 64 -15.33 5.00 10.71
N ALA A 65 -14.37 5.73 10.12
CA ALA A 65 -13.32 5.16 9.29
C ALA A 65 -12.42 4.17 10.06
N ALA A 66 -12.23 4.35 11.37
CA ALA A 66 -11.44 3.44 12.20
C ALA A 66 -12.17 2.13 12.52
N ARG A 67 -13.51 2.12 12.50
CA ARG A 67 -14.36 0.96 12.82
C ARG A 67 -14.74 0.11 11.61
N ALA A 68 -14.70 0.70 10.42
CA ALA A 68 -14.99 0.06 9.14
C ALA A 68 -13.92 -0.98 8.78
#